data_AF-A0A1H3XIK1-F1
#
_entry.id   AF-A0A1H3XIK1-F1
#
_cell.length_a   1.000
_cell.length_b   1.000
_cell.length_c   1.000
_cell.angle_alpha   90.00
_cell.angle_beta   90.00
_cell.angle_gamma   90.00
#
_symmetry.space_group_name_H-M   'P 1'
#
loop_
_entity.id
_entity.type
_entity.pdbx_description
1 polymer ?
#
loop_
_entity_poly.entity_id
_entity_poly.type
_entity_poly.pdbx_seq_one_letter_code
_entity_poly.pdbx_strand_id
1 'polypeptide(L)'
;MKIHFPAYGQTIQIEMDSTVADACRQSGHPLNQSCSGRGCCKKCTIRIKEKGLLIDVLACQYPLSDEMEILISPKDSAVPVCPFMIPAVIPAPRIYNYPVLTDALRDVPADCLFKTLNNLLPRKVIPFSPEVLTKATALMAIQGGPILNVIMAGNMVIDLTSSLEPLEIFGMTLAQQGSSIQGILFDLLEGVFIDSTTLSGHSEALLEKNLAELIHQLCARNNILESQIYSMLCSTTRFLKSEHFLSLPLNINPQADIYFLPSIGKNGDSTLTASLSCIPDDSDLRLLLRHHECGFDLALGKKSSYVLQPGFCSRESMDTLLPQCLWLFKKTNTCPEDLKSIILTGVSEISETDEVYRAVGEALRKFPAFSEMRFELAMDLEITGLQRALLSQETLLRCADIAENSRVL
;
A
#
# COMPACT_ATOMS: atom_id res chain seq x y z
N MET A 1 24.44 26.29 -9.20
CA MET A 1 24.56 26.02 -10.65
C MET A 1 23.42 26.71 -11.37
N LYS A 2 23.66 27.19 -12.60
CA LYS A 2 22.63 27.79 -13.46
C LYS A 2 22.07 26.72 -14.39
N ILE A 3 20.76 26.52 -14.31
CA ILE A 3 20.04 25.54 -15.14
C ILE A 3 19.03 26.26 -16.01
N HIS A 4 19.01 25.93 -17.30
CA HIS A 4 18.16 26.59 -18.28
C HIS A 4 16.99 25.69 -18.66
N PHE A 5 15.81 26.29 -18.80
CA PHE A 5 14.58 25.65 -19.25
C PHE A 5 14.12 26.36 -20.53
N PRO A 6 14.66 25.98 -21.72
CA PRO A 6 14.48 26.76 -22.95
C PRO A 6 13.01 26.88 -23.37
N ALA A 7 12.21 25.83 -23.18
CA ALA A 7 10.79 25.81 -23.51
C ALA A 7 9.96 26.84 -22.73
N TYR A 8 10.45 27.28 -21.57
CA TYR A 8 9.78 28.24 -20.68
C TYR A 8 10.52 29.58 -20.60
N GLY A 9 11.65 29.75 -21.31
CA GLY A 9 12.48 30.94 -21.21
C GLY A 9 13.00 31.22 -19.80
N GLN A 10 13.06 30.19 -18.94
CA GLN A 10 13.37 30.31 -17.52
C GLN A 10 14.80 29.85 -17.24
N THR A 11 15.44 30.49 -16.28
CA THR A 11 16.72 30.04 -15.73
C THR A 11 16.62 30.05 -14.21
N ILE A 12 17.05 28.98 -13.56
CA ILE A 12 17.04 28.87 -12.10
C ILE A 12 18.47 28.74 -11.56
N GLN A 13 18.65 29.17 -10.32
CA GLN A 13 19.84 28.82 -9.54
C GLN A 13 19.47 27.74 -8.52
N ILE A 14 20.23 26.66 -8.52
CA ILE A 14 20.04 25.51 -7.64
C ILE A 14 21.37 25.07 -7.02
N GLU A 15 21.30 24.42 -5.86
CA GLU A 15 22.46 23.96 -5.10
C GLU A 15 23.26 22.89 -5.86
N MET A 16 24.57 22.82 -5.58
CA MET A 16 25.38 21.66 -5.96
C MET A 16 24.82 20.42 -5.25
N ASP A 17 24.88 19.26 -5.90
CA ASP A 17 24.32 17.96 -5.45
C ASP A 17 22.81 17.75 -5.67
N SER A 18 22.10 18.70 -6.30
CA SER A 18 20.70 18.49 -6.73
C SER A 18 20.58 17.63 -8.00
N THR A 19 19.44 16.95 -8.15
CA THR A 19 19.12 16.18 -9.36
C THR A 19 18.37 17.00 -10.40
N VAL A 20 18.34 16.50 -11.64
CA VAL A 20 17.52 17.09 -12.72
C VAL A 20 16.07 17.23 -12.30
N ALA A 21 15.50 16.27 -11.57
CA ALA A 21 14.13 16.35 -11.09
C ALA A 21 13.92 17.43 -10.01
N ASP A 22 14.92 17.73 -9.19
CA ASP A 22 14.86 18.82 -8.21
C ASP A 22 14.83 20.18 -8.91
N ALA A 23 15.64 20.36 -9.96
CA ALA A 23 15.58 21.55 -10.81
C ALA A 23 14.18 21.74 -11.41
N CYS A 24 13.59 20.66 -11.93
CA CYS A 24 12.24 20.71 -12.50
C CYS A 24 11.18 21.07 -11.45
N ARG A 25 11.31 20.53 -10.22
CA ARG A 25 10.42 20.88 -9.10
C ARG A 25 10.57 22.36 -8.72
N GLN A 26 11.80 22.86 -8.61
CA GLN A 26 12.08 24.25 -8.23
C GLN A 26 11.66 25.25 -9.31
N SER A 27 11.71 24.87 -10.59
CA SER A 27 11.24 25.70 -11.70
C SER A 27 9.71 25.74 -11.82
N GLY A 28 8.97 24.96 -11.03
CA GLY A 28 7.50 24.87 -11.11
C GLY A 28 6.99 23.86 -12.14
N HIS A 29 7.85 22.97 -12.63
CA HIS A 29 7.53 21.93 -13.61
C HIS A 29 7.87 20.53 -13.07
N PRO A 30 7.31 20.10 -11.93
CA PRO A 30 7.67 18.84 -11.31
C PRO A 30 7.40 17.65 -12.25
N LEU A 31 8.35 16.73 -12.33
CA LEU A 31 8.23 15.52 -13.11
C LEU A 31 7.47 14.42 -12.35
N ASN A 32 6.85 13.49 -13.07
CA ASN A 32 6.21 12.32 -12.46
C ASN A 32 7.29 11.39 -11.85
N GLN A 33 7.40 11.41 -10.52
CA GLN A 33 8.34 10.60 -9.74
C GLN A 33 7.61 9.49 -8.94
N SER A 34 6.76 8.69 -9.61
CA SER A 34 5.97 7.64 -8.92
C SER A 34 6.78 6.61 -8.12
N CYS A 35 8.09 6.45 -8.38
CA CYS A 35 8.95 5.51 -7.67
C CYS A 35 9.75 6.12 -6.51
N SER A 36 9.43 7.36 -6.10
CA SER A 36 10.15 8.09 -5.05
C SER A 36 11.66 8.20 -5.30
N GLY A 37 12.06 8.30 -6.57
CA GLY A 37 13.47 8.48 -6.96
C GLY A 37 14.30 7.20 -7.12
N ARG A 38 13.70 6.01 -6.97
CA ARG A 38 14.41 4.74 -7.13
C ARG A 38 14.81 4.40 -8.58
N GLY A 39 14.30 5.13 -9.56
CA GLY A 39 14.57 4.92 -11.00
C GLY A 39 13.88 3.71 -11.63
N CYS A 40 13.22 2.85 -10.85
CA CYS A 40 12.60 1.62 -11.36
C CYS A 40 11.42 1.87 -12.31
N CYS A 41 10.70 2.98 -12.19
CA CYS A 41 9.53 3.25 -13.04
C CYS A 41 9.87 3.80 -14.43
N LYS A 42 11.08 4.35 -14.64
CA LYS A 42 11.53 5.02 -15.89
C LYS A 42 10.65 6.17 -16.42
N LYS A 43 9.63 6.61 -15.68
CA LYS A 43 8.68 7.67 -16.12
C LYS A 43 9.27 9.08 -16.10
N CYS A 44 10.33 9.30 -15.31
CA CYS A 44 11.04 10.57 -15.27
C CYS A 44 12.15 10.66 -16.33
N THR A 45 12.06 9.88 -17.41
CA THR A 45 13.00 9.99 -18.52
C THR A 45 12.77 11.32 -19.22
N ILE A 46 13.77 12.19 -19.22
CA ILE A 46 13.71 13.46 -19.92
C ILE A 46 14.95 13.65 -20.77
N ARG A 47 14.83 14.47 -21.80
CA ARG A 47 15.96 14.88 -22.62
C ARG A 47 16.62 16.10 -22.00
N ILE A 48 17.92 16.04 -21.83
CA ILE A 48 18.75 17.18 -21.42
C ILE A 48 19.79 17.46 -22.49
N LYS A 49 20.28 18.71 -22.51
CA LYS A 49 21.44 19.11 -23.29
C LYS A 49 22.55 19.51 -22.34
N GLU A 50 23.64 18.75 -22.36
CA GLU A 50 24.82 18.98 -21.54
C GLU A 50 26.05 19.04 -22.43
N LYS A 51 26.83 20.13 -22.34
CA LYS A 51 28.06 20.33 -23.13
C LYS A 51 27.83 20.15 -24.64
N GLY A 52 26.65 20.54 -25.11
CA GLY A 52 26.23 20.42 -26.52
C GLY A 52 25.69 19.03 -26.93
N LEU A 53 25.71 18.04 -26.04
CA LEU A 53 25.18 16.70 -26.29
C LEU A 53 23.75 16.56 -25.79
N LEU A 54 22.89 15.96 -26.62
CA LEU A 54 21.53 15.59 -26.22
C LEU A 54 21.52 14.17 -25.69
N ILE A 55 21.09 13.99 -24.44
CA ILE A 55 21.01 12.69 -23.77
C ILE A 55 19.67 12.53 -23.07
N ASP A 56 19.13 11.31 -23.10
CA ASP A 56 17.94 10.95 -22.33
C ASP A 56 18.39 10.37 -20.99
N VAL A 57 17.88 10.93 -19.90
CA VAL A 57 18.32 10.60 -18.54
C VAL A 57 17.13 10.39 -17.62
N LEU A 58 17.31 9.55 -16.60
CA LEU A 58 16.35 9.43 -15.51
C LEU A 58 16.52 10.64 -14.57
N ALA A 59 15.61 11.60 -14.68
CA ALA A 59 15.76 12.88 -13.99
C ALA A 59 15.91 12.75 -12.47
N CYS A 60 15.31 11.72 -11.87
CA CYS A 60 15.39 11.48 -10.41
C CYS A 60 16.73 10.94 -9.92
N GLN A 61 17.61 10.48 -10.82
CA GLN A 61 18.92 9.92 -10.49
C GLN A 61 20.07 10.70 -11.12
N TYR A 62 19.77 11.52 -12.14
CA TYR A 62 20.81 12.23 -12.88
C TYR A 62 21.21 13.51 -12.13
N PRO A 63 22.49 13.66 -11.73
CA PRO A 63 22.97 14.86 -11.07
C PRO A 63 23.00 16.03 -12.06
N LEU A 64 22.79 17.24 -11.55
CA LEU A 64 22.89 18.45 -12.35
C LEU A 64 24.35 18.83 -12.63
N SER A 65 24.56 19.48 -13.77
CA SER A 65 25.81 20.16 -14.11
C SER A 65 25.53 21.60 -14.52
N ASP A 66 26.56 22.46 -14.40
CA ASP A 66 26.42 23.89 -14.69
C ASP A 66 26.12 24.12 -16.17
N GLU A 67 25.25 25.10 -16.45
CA GLU A 67 24.76 25.45 -17.79
C GLU A 67 24.00 24.33 -18.53
N MET A 68 23.51 23.31 -17.81
CA MET A 68 22.65 22.28 -18.40
C MET A 68 21.31 22.88 -18.88
N GLU A 69 20.87 22.50 -20.08
CA GLU A 69 19.51 22.81 -20.57
C GLU A 69 18.59 21.61 -20.39
N ILE A 70 17.48 21.79 -19.69
CA ILE A 70 16.46 20.76 -19.49
C ILE A 70 15.35 20.96 -20.53
N LEU A 71 15.15 19.97 -21.40
CA LEU A 71 14.21 20.04 -22.52
C LEU A 71 12.90 19.33 -22.18
N ILE A 72 12.00 20.05 -21.50
CA ILE A 72 10.64 19.58 -21.17
C ILE A 72 9.64 20.26 -22.12
N SER A 73 8.80 19.49 -22.80
CA SER A 73 7.74 20.06 -23.63
C SER A 73 6.68 20.74 -22.76
N PRO A 74 6.07 21.85 -23.19
CA PRO A 74 4.89 22.43 -22.54
C PRO A 74 3.71 21.46 -22.44
N LYS A 75 3.64 20.45 -23.33
CA LYS A 75 2.67 19.35 -23.24
C LYS A 75 2.99 18.34 -22.14
N ASP A 76 4.26 18.26 -21.73
CA ASP A 76 4.75 17.42 -20.63
C ASP A 76 4.76 18.19 -19.30
N SER A 77 4.59 19.52 -19.34
CA SER A 77 4.18 20.36 -18.20
C SER A 77 2.76 19.98 -17.82
N ALA A 78 2.62 18.83 -17.17
CA ALA A 78 1.39 18.45 -16.53
C ALA A 78 1.00 19.55 -15.53
N VAL A 79 -0.32 19.74 -15.36
CA VAL A 79 -0.94 20.19 -14.12
C VAL A 79 0.00 19.83 -12.96
N PRO A 80 0.47 20.80 -12.14
CA PRO A 80 1.38 20.49 -11.03
C PRO A 80 0.58 19.65 -10.02
N VAL A 81 0.61 18.35 -10.21
CA VAL A 81 0.08 17.36 -9.29
C VAL A 81 1.26 17.01 -8.41
N CYS A 82 1.18 17.41 -7.14
CA CYS A 82 2.21 17.04 -6.20
C CYS A 82 2.11 15.54 -5.93
N PRO A 83 3.21 14.77 -5.91
CA PRO A 83 3.13 13.44 -5.37
C PRO A 83 2.66 13.52 -3.91
N PHE A 84 1.66 12.73 -3.57
CA PHE A 84 1.23 12.59 -2.19
C PHE A 84 2.30 11.81 -1.44
N MET A 85 2.93 12.45 -0.46
CA MET A 85 3.97 11.81 0.34
C MET A 85 3.31 10.97 1.42
N ILE A 86 3.21 9.67 1.17
CA ILE A 86 2.86 8.70 2.20
C ILE A 86 4.09 8.55 3.11
N PRO A 87 3.98 8.74 4.44
CA PRO A 87 5.10 8.52 5.34
C PRO A 87 5.74 7.14 5.12
N ALA A 88 7.05 7.00 5.26
CA ALA A 88 7.66 5.68 5.20
C ALA A 88 7.07 4.82 6.34
N VAL A 89 6.64 3.61 6.00
CA VAL A 89 6.24 2.62 7.01
C VAL A 89 7.53 2.08 7.58
N ILE A 90 7.76 2.29 8.87
CA ILE A 90 8.77 1.49 9.56
C ILE A 90 8.13 0.11 9.72
N PRO A 91 8.66 -0.94 9.09
CA PRO A 91 8.11 -2.28 9.22
C PRO A 91 8.08 -2.63 10.71
N ALA A 92 6.87 -2.78 11.24
CA ALA A 92 6.64 -3.23 12.61
C ALA A 92 5.76 -4.47 12.55
N PRO A 93 6.18 -5.52 11.81
CA PRO A 93 5.32 -6.63 11.46
C PRO A 93 4.72 -7.24 12.72
N ARG A 94 3.49 -7.73 12.61
CA ARG A 94 2.81 -8.33 13.76
C ARG A 94 3.39 -9.70 14.09
N ILE A 95 3.91 -10.37 13.05
CA ILE A 95 4.51 -11.69 13.12
C ILE A 95 6.00 -11.59 12.82
N TYR A 96 6.81 -12.19 13.67
CA TYR A 96 8.27 -12.23 13.56
C TYR A 96 8.74 -13.68 13.52
N ASN A 97 9.83 -13.92 12.77
CA ASN A 97 10.63 -15.13 12.95
C ASN A 97 11.90 -14.78 13.74
N TYR A 98 12.10 -15.43 14.87
CA TYR A 98 13.40 -15.42 15.56
C TYR A 98 14.12 -16.75 15.32
N PRO A 99 15.13 -16.78 14.43
CA PRO A 99 15.96 -17.97 14.24
C PRO A 99 16.90 -18.13 15.45
N VAL A 100 16.83 -19.30 16.10
CA VAL A 100 17.66 -19.68 17.24
C VAL A 100 18.49 -20.89 16.85
N LEU A 101 19.81 -20.83 17.06
CA LEU A 101 20.67 -21.98 16.85
C LEU A 101 20.31 -23.10 17.84
N THR A 102 20.06 -24.31 17.35
CA THR A 102 19.67 -25.45 18.20
C THR A 102 20.76 -25.84 19.19
N ASP A 103 22.02 -25.52 18.89
CA ASP A 103 23.15 -25.67 19.82
C ASP A 103 22.99 -24.83 21.10
N ALA A 104 22.34 -23.66 21.02
CA ALA A 104 22.04 -22.83 22.19
C ALA A 104 20.93 -23.44 23.08
N LEU A 105 20.22 -24.45 22.56
CA LEU A 105 19.16 -25.19 23.23
C LEU A 105 19.59 -26.60 23.62
N ARG A 106 20.86 -26.94 23.39
CA ARG A 106 21.40 -28.25 23.73
C ARG A 106 21.28 -28.50 25.23
N ASP A 107 20.86 -29.71 25.60
CA ASP A 107 20.65 -30.15 26.98
C ASP A 107 19.56 -29.39 27.76
N VAL A 108 18.77 -28.54 27.09
CA VAL A 108 17.62 -27.86 27.72
C VAL A 108 16.46 -28.85 27.83
N PRO A 109 15.97 -29.14 29.05
CA PRO A 109 14.76 -29.93 29.23
C PRO A 109 13.56 -29.27 28.53
N ALA A 110 12.65 -30.08 27.95
CA ALA A 110 11.52 -29.56 27.17
C ALA A 110 10.62 -28.61 27.98
N ASP A 111 10.42 -28.86 29.26
CA ASP A 111 9.66 -28.01 30.19
C ASP A 111 10.37 -26.67 30.51
N CYS A 112 11.66 -26.58 30.24
CA CYS A 112 12.47 -25.37 30.39
C CYS A 112 12.69 -24.59 29.09
N LEU A 113 12.17 -25.06 27.95
CA LEU A 113 12.39 -24.44 26.63
C LEU A 113 12.00 -22.96 26.63
N PHE A 114 10.76 -22.63 27.00
CA PHE A 114 10.27 -21.24 26.95
C PHE A 114 11.00 -20.34 27.95
N LYS A 115 11.45 -20.86 29.09
CA LYS A 115 12.30 -20.09 30.02
C LYS A 115 13.66 -19.76 29.37
N THR A 116 14.22 -20.70 28.62
CA THR A 116 15.48 -20.48 27.88
C THR A 116 15.28 -19.51 26.72
N LEU A 117 14.21 -19.66 25.94
CA LEU A 117 13.84 -18.71 24.88
C LEU A 117 13.66 -17.29 25.41
N ASN A 118 13.07 -17.12 26.60
CA ASN A 118 12.96 -15.82 27.26
C ASN A 118 14.31 -15.15 27.58
N ASN A 119 15.40 -15.92 27.67
CA ASN A 119 16.75 -15.37 27.88
C ASN A 119 17.47 -15.09 26.55
N LEU A 120 17.10 -15.79 25.47
CA LEU A 120 17.73 -15.67 24.16
C LEU A 120 17.07 -14.62 23.27
N LEU A 121 15.75 -14.48 23.37
CA LEU A 121 14.96 -13.61 22.51
C LEU A 121 14.84 -12.20 23.11
N PRO A 122 14.73 -11.15 22.27
CA PRO A 122 14.61 -9.77 22.75
C PRO A 122 13.24 -9.46 23.38
N ARG A 123 12.31 -10.43 23.39
CA ARG A 123 10.95 -10.28 23.88
C ARG A 123 10.57 -11.44 24.78
N LYS A 124 9.67 -11.14 25.72
CA LYS A 124 9.08 -12.17 26.57
C LYS A 124 8.19 -13.08 25.73
N VAL A 125 8.46 -14.37 25.81
CA VAL A 125 7.84 -15.44 25.06
C VAL A 125 6.76 -16.11 25.91
N ILE A 126 5.54 -16.18 25.36
CA ILE A 126 4.38 -16.84 25.94
C ILE A 126 3.92 -17.93 24.94
N PRO A 127 3.82 -19.21 25.32
CA PRO A 127 3.27 -20.21 24.41
C PRO A 127 1.78 -19.93 24.14
N PHE A 128 1.38 -19.91 22.86
CA PHE A 128 0.00 -19.59 22.49
C PHE A 128 -0.96 -20.75 22.72
N SER A 129 -0.53 -21.99 22.44
CA SER A 129 -1.44 -23.14 22.42
C SER A 129 -0.78 -24.48 22.83
N PRO A 130 -1.59 -25.51 23.19
CA PRO A 130 -1.10 -26.87 23.43
C PRO A 130 -0.40 -27.51 22.21
N GLU A 131 -0.79 -27.14 20.99
CA GLU A 131 -0.16 -27.61 19.76
C GLU A 131 1.30 -27.12 19.68
N VAL A 132 1.55 -25.86 20.05
CA VAL A 132 2.91 -25.30 20.12
C VAL A 132 3.75 -26.04 21.16
N LEU A 133 3.18 -26.39 22.32
CA LEU A 133 3.88 -27.19 23.35
C LEU A 133 4.19 -28.61 22.86
N THR A 134 3.26 -29.21 22.12
CA THR A 134 3.44 -30.55 21.53
C THR A 134 4.54 -30.52 20.46
N LYS A 135 4.52 -29.50 19.60
CA LYS A 135 5.52 -29.30 18.55
C LYS A 135 6.91 -29.01 19.14
N ALA A 136 6.97 -28.19 20.20
CA ALA A 136 8.20 -27.96 20.96
C ALA A 136 8.82 -29.27 21.45
N THR A 137 8.03 -30.12 22.10
CA THR A 137 8.50 -31.40 22.64
C THR A 137 9.01 -32.32 21.52
N ALA A 138 8.30 -32.38 20.39
CA ALA A 138 8.69 -33.16 19.23
C ALA A 138 10.00 -32.66 18.60
N LEU A 139 10.15 -31.34 18.45
CA LEU A 139 11.35 -30.72 17.86
C LEU A 139 12.59 -30.90 18.75
N MET A 140 12.43 -30.93 20.07
CA MET A 140 13.52 -31.21 21.00
C MET A 140 13.95 -32.69 21.03
N ALA A 141 13.05 -33.61 20.65
CA ALA A 141 13.32 -35.05 20.62
C ALA A 141 14.01 -35.49 19.31
N ILE A 142 13.77 -34.78 18.21
CA ILE A 142 14.35 -35.07 16.90
C ILE A 142 15.70 -34.35 16.81
N GLN A 143 16.74 -35.02 16.28
CA GLN A 143 17.92 -34.31 15.77
C GLN A 143 17.51 -33.50 14.54
N GLY A 144 16.89 -32.34 14.79
CA GLY A 144 16.40 -31.43 13.76
C GLY A 144 17.54 -30.69 13.05
N GLY A 145 17.15 -29.74 12.20
CA GLY A 145 18.08 -28.80 11.59
C GLY A 145 18.81 -27.92 12.63
N PRO A 146 19.89 -27.23 12.20
CA PRO A 146 20.70 -26.36 13.07
C PRO A 146 19.95 -25.13 13.58
N ILE A 147 18.78 -24.80 13.02
CA ILE A 147 18.00 -23.62 13.38
C ILE A 147 16.60 -24.04 13.82
N LEU A 148 16.18 -23.51 14.98
CA LEU A 148 14.81 -23.46 15.44
C LEU A 148 14.25 -22.07 15.15
N ASN A 149 13.27 -21.98 14.27
CA ASN A 149 12.52 -20.77 13.99
C ASN A 149 11.40 -20.64 15.02
N VAL A 150 11.46 -19.58 15.81
CA VAL A 150 10.42 -19.21 16.77
C VAL A 150 9.53 -18.15 16.15
N ILE A 151 8.37 -18.56 15.68
CA ILE A 151 7.42 -17.66 15.01
C ILE A 151 6.51 -17.05 16.06
N MET A 152 6.52 -15.72 16.16
CA MET A 152 5.84 -14.99 17.23
C MET A 152 4.85 -13.97 16.69
N ALA A 153 3.62 -13.94 17.21
CA ALA A 153 2.67 -12.85 17.09
C ALA A 153 2.69 -12.00 18.37
N GLY A 154 3.31 -10.80 18.31
CA GLY A 154 3.56 -10.00 19.50
C GLY A 154 4.50 -10.70 20.51
N ASN A 155 3.95 -11.16 21.64
CA ASN A 155 4.68 -11.95 22.66
C ASN A 155 4.31 -13.44 22.64
N MET A 156 3.40 -13.85 21.76
CA MET A 156 2.86 -15.21 21.71
C MET A 156 3.59 -16.03 20.65
N VAL A 157 4.08 -17.22 21.00
CA VAL A 157 4.64 -18.16 20.01
C VAL A 157 3.49 -18.85 19.32
N ILE A 158 3.32 -18.58 18.02
CA ILE A 158 2.26 -19.16 17.19
C ILE A 158 2.74 -20.42 16.46
N ASP A 159 4.05 -20.51 16.16
CA ASP A 159 4.61 -21.72 15.57
C ASP A 159 6.09 -21.92 15.92
N LEU A 160 6.54 -23.18 15.84
CA LEU A 160 7.93 -23.59 15.98
C LEU A 160 8.29 -24.49 14.80
N THR A 161 9.39 -24.23 14.12
CA THR A 161 9.82 -25.12 13.04
C THR A 161 11.33 -25.19 12.93
N SER A 162 11.85 -26.35 12.52
CA SER A 162 13.28 -26.55 12.36
C SER A 162 13.66 -26.55 10.88
N SER A 163 14.77 -25.89 10.57
CA SER A 163 15.26 -25.74 9.20
C SER A 163 16.80 -25.65 9.17
N LEU A 164 17.35 -25.72 7.95
CA LEU A 164 18.79 -25.50 7.71
C LEU A 164 19.16 -24.01 7.70
N GLU A 165 18.23 -23.16 7.27
CA GLU A 165 18.40 -21.71 7.12
C GLU A 165 17.24 -20.98 7.80
N PRO A 166 17.41 -19.70 8.19
CA PRO A 166 16.30 -18.91 8.74
C PRO A 166 15.09 -18.95 7.80
N LEU A 167 13.93 -19.28 8.36
CA LEU A 167 12.70 -19.37 7.59
C LEU A 167 12.22 -17.99 7.16
N GLU A 168 12.01 -17.79 5.87
CA GLU A 168 11.30 -16.63 5.34
C GLU A 168 9.80 -16.76 5.64
N ILE A 169 9.21 -15.67 6.14
CA ILE A 169 7.80 -15.60 6.48
C ILE A 169 7.11 -14.53 5.64
N PHE A 170 5.96 -14.89 5.10
CA PHE A 170 5.25 -14.04 4.14
C PHE A 170 3.85 -13.73 4.63
N GLY A 171 3.34 -12.62 4.11
CA GLY A 171 1.98 -12.19 4.33
C GLY A 171 1.28 -11.92 3.01
N MET A 172 -0.03 -12.07 3.00
CA MET A 172 -0.83 -11.90 1.79
C MET A 172 -2.00 -10.98 2.06
N THR A 173 -2.32 -10.10 1.11
CA THR A 173 -3.57 -9.33 1.13
C THR A 173 -4.45 -9.79 -0.02
N LEU A 174 -5.73 -10.01 0.26
CA LEU A 174 -6.75 -10.34 -0.72
C LEU A 174 -7.71 -9.16 -0.81
N ALA A 175 -7.67 -8.43 -1.92
CA ALA A 175 -8.51 -7.26 -2.13
C ALA A 175 -9.54 -7.55 -3.21
N GLN A 176 -10.82 -7.45 -2.87
CA GLN A 176 -11.90 -7.62 -3.83
C GLN A 176 -12.26 -6.29 -4.49
N GLN A 177 -12.24 -6.25 -5.82
CA GLN A 177 -12.64 -5.09 -6.62
C GLN A 177 -13.71 -5.49 -7.63
N GLY A 178 -14.97 -5.17 -7.34
CA GLY A 178 -16.10 -5.59 -8.18
C GLY A 178 -16.18 -7.12 -8.30
N SER A 179 -15.99 -7.64 -9.52
CA SER A 179 -16.00 -9.08 -9.84
C SER A 179 -14.61 -9.72 -9.91
N SER A 180 -13.56 -8.98 -9.54
CA SER A 180 -12.19 -9.47 -9.47
C SER A 180 -11.69 -9.55 -8.02
N ILE A 181 -10.72 -10.44 -7.80
CA ILE A 181 -9.92 -10.49 -6.57
C ILE A 181 -8.46 -10.30 -6.96
N GLN A 182 -7.81 -9.35 -6.31
CA GLN A 182 -6.38 -9.15 -6.36
C GLN A 182 -5.71 -9.81 -5.15
N GLY A 183 -4.76 -10.70 -5.39
CA GLY A 183 -3.87 -11.25 -4.38
C GLY A 183 -2.55 -10.51 -4.43
N ILE A 184 -2.06 -10.05 -3.28
CA ILE A 184 -0.80 -9.32 -3.16
C ILE A 184 0.06 -9.98 -2.10
N LEU A 185 1.31 -10.27 -2.44
CA LEU A 185 2.27 -10.98 -1.59
C LEU A 185 3.32 -10.03 -1.05
N PHE A 186 3.63 -10.17 0.24
CA PHE A 186 4.58 -9.35 0.97
C PHE A 186 5.57 -10.20 1.76
N ASP A 187 6.80 -9.72 1.82
CA ASP A 187 7.78 -10.14 2.83
C ASP A 187 7.39 -9.50 4.18
N LEU A 188 7.16 -10.31 5.22
CA LEU A 188 6.79 -9.76 6.53
C LEU A 188 7.98 -9.17 7.30
N LEU A 189 9.20 -9.66 7.07
CA LEU A 189 10.39 -9.19 7.77
C LEU A 189 10.78 -7.80 7.26
N GLU A 190 10.93 -7.68 5.94
CA GLU A 190 11.32 -6.42 5.29
C GLU A 190 10.12 -5.49 5.07
N GLY A 191 8.90 -6.03 5.15
CA GLY A 191 7.68 -5.30 4.86
C GLY A 191 7.64 -4.85 3.40
N VAL A 192 8.16 -5.64 2.45
CA VAL A 192 8.32 -5.28 1.05
C VAL A 192 7.29 -6.00 0.17
N PHE A 193 6.71 -5.29 -0.78
CA PHE A 193 5.90 -5.89 -1.85
C PHE A 193 6.76 -6.82 -2.70
N ILE A 194 6.32 -8.06 -2.85
CA ILE A 194 6.98 -9.06 -3.71
C ILE A 194 6.30 -9.06 -5.06
N ASP A 195 4.99 -9.33 -5.08
CA ASP A 195 4.27 -9.62 -6.31
C ASP A 195 2.75 -9.50 -6.13
N SER A 196 2.01 -9.40 -7.24
CA SER A 196 0.56 -9.42 -7.24
C SER A 196 -0.02 -10.15 -8.44
N THR A 197 -1.24 -10.65 -8.30
CA THR A 197 -2.00 -11.25 -9.39
C THR A 197 -3.47 -10.92 -9.22
N THR A 198 -4.18 -10.75 -10.32
CA THR A 198 -5.62 -10.45 -10.33
C THR A 198 -6.35 -11.56 -11.05
N LEU A 199 -7.45 -11.99 -10.47
CA LEU A 199 -8.34 -12.97 -11.03
C LEU A 199 -9.68 -12.30 -11.33
N SER A 200 -10.04 -12.24 -12.62
CA SER A 200 -11.21 -11.50 -13.13
C SER A 200 -12.36 -12.43 -13.52
N GLY A 201 -13.60 -11.93 -13.45
CA GLY A 201 -14.73 -12.51 -14.18
C GLY A 201 -15.43 -13.69 -13.52
N HIS A 202 -15.54 -13.70 -12.18
CA HIS A 202 -16.14 -14.82 -11.47
C HIS A 202 -17.46 -14.46 -10.77
N SER A 203 -18.42 -15.40 -10.83
CA SER A 203 -19.57 -15.40 -9.94
C SER A 203 -19.15 -15.81 -8.52
N GLU A 204 -19.97 -15.50 -7.52
CA GLU A 204 -19.71 -15.82 -6.09
C GLU A 204 -19.22 -17.25 -5.88
N ALA A 205 -19.87 -18.23 -6.51
CA ALA A 205 -19.55 -19.65 -6.37
C ALA A 205 -18.21 -20.07 -6.99
N LEU A 206 -17.67 -19.29 -7.93
CA LEU A 206 -16.35 -19.55 -8.54
C LEU A 206 -15.21 -18.91 -7.73
N LEU A 207 -15.48 -17.80 -7.04
CA LEU A 207 -14.47 -17.09 -6.25
C LEU A 207 -13.84 -17.99 -5.17
N GLU A 208 -14.62 -18.88 -4.56
CA GLU A 208 -14.13 -19.82 -3.54
C GLU A 208 -13.09 -20.81 -4.06
N LYS A 209 -13.38 -21.45 -5.20
CA LYS A 209 -12.44 -22.41 -5.82
C LYS A 209 -11.19 -21.71 -6.33
N ASN A 210 -11.37 -20.49 -6.83
CA ASN A 210 -10.30 -19.80 -7.49
C ASN A 210 -9.40 -19.04 -6.50
N LEU A 211 -9.81 -18.87 -5.24
CA LEU A 211 -8.97 -18.24 -4.23
C LEU A 211 -7.76 -19.10 -3.86
N ALA A 212 -7.97 -20.40 -3.65
CA ALA A 212 -6.87 -21.34 -3.41
C ALA A 212 -5.94 -21.39 -4.64
N GLU A 213 -6.49 -21.35 -5.85
CA GLU A 213 -5.71 -21.27 -7.07
C GLU A 213 -4.90 -19.96 -7.17
N LEU A 214 -5.49 -18.82 -6.79
CA LEU A 214 -4.82 -17.52 -6.76
C LEU A 214 -3.60 -17.55 -5.82
N ILE A 215 -3.80 -18.05 -4.60
CA ILE A 215 -2.76 -18.19 -3.59
C ILE A 215 -1.65 -19.11 -4.12
N HIS A 216 -2.04 -20.26 -4.66
CA HIS A 216 -1.12 -21.24 -5.24
C HIS A 216 -0.29 -20.66 -6.38
N GLN A 217 -0.92 -20.00 -7.34
CA GLN A 217 -0.25 -19.36 -8.48
C GLN A 217 0.75 -18.30 -8.02
N LEU A 218 0.34 -17.46 -7.06
CA LEU A 218 1.19 -16.39 -6.54
C LEU A 218 2.40 -16.96 -5.76
N CYS A 219 2.19 -17.99 -4.94
CA CYS A 219 3.27 -18.66 -4.21
C CYS A 219 4.22 -19.42 -5.16
N ALA A 220 3.68 -20.20 -6.09
CA ALA A 220 4.46 -20.99 -7.05
C ALA A 220 5.34 -20.13 -7.96
N ARG A 221 4.82 -18.98 -8.44
CA ARG A 221 5.59 -18.03 -9.26
C ARG A 221 6.80 -17.45 -8.53
N ASN A 222 6.74 -17.37 -7.21
CA ASN A 222 7.78 -16.82 -6.35
C ASN A 222 8.60 -17.89 -5.61
N ASN A 223 8.41 -19.18 -5.90
CA ASN A 223 9.04 -20.31 -5.20
C ASN A 223 8.81 -20.30 -3.68
N ILE A 224 7.64 -19.84 -3.25
CA ILE A 224 7.25 -19.79 -1.83
C ILE A 224 6.33 -20.97 -1.53
N LEU A 225 6.53 -21.63 -0.40
CA LEU A 225 5.58 -22.63 0.07
C LEU A 225 4.38 -21.93 0.71
N GLU A 226 3.16 -22.36 0.40
CA GLU A 226 1.94 -21.77 0.98
C GLU A 226 1.94 -21.83 2.52
N SER A 227 2.59 -22.85 3.11
CA SER A 227 2.79 -22.98 4.56
C SER A 227 3.69 -21.91 5.19
N GLN A 228 4.36 -21.07 4.38
CA GLN A 228 5.10 -19.89 4.82
C GLN A 228 4.25 -18.61 4.85
N ILE A 229 2.98 -18.66 4.45
CA ILE A 229 2.04 -17.56 4.64
C ILE A 229 1.56 -17.58 6.09
N TYR A 230 2.04 -16.63 6.90
CA TYR A 230 1.69 -16.51 8.33
C TYR A 230 0.70 -15.38 8.64
N SER A 231 0.49 -14.46 7.71
CA SER A 231 -0.49 -13.39 7.88
C SER A 231 -1.32 -13.22 6.62
N MET A 232 -2.62 -13.08 6.78
CA MET A 232 -3.53 -12.81 5.68
C MET A 232 -4.47 -11.66 6.04
N LEU A 233 -4.61 -10.70 5.14
CA LEU A 233 -5.54 -9.59 5.28
C LEU A 233 -6.55 -9.64 4.14
N CYS A 234 -7.82 -9.78 4.47
CA CYS A 234 -8.92 -9.85 3.53
C CYS A 234 -9.68 -8.52 3.53
N SER A 235 -9.70 -7.86 2.37
CA SER A 235 -10.52 -6.69 2.10
C SER A 235 -11.67 -7.11 1.21
N THR A 236 -12.85 -7.29 1.80
CA THR A 236 -14.03 -7.77 1.07
C THR A 236 -15.20 -6.83 1.30
N THR A 237 -16.05 -6.65 0.28
CA THR A 237 -17.19 -5.74 0.36
C THR A 237 -18.45 -6.47 0.82
N ARG A 238 -18.65 -7.74 0.44
CA ARG A 238 -19.90 -8.49 0.70
C ARG A 238 -19.78 -10.02 0.75
N PHE A 239 -18.77 -10.59 0.11
CA PHE A 239 -18.85 -11.96 -0.39
C PHE A 239 -18.23 -13.02 0.52
N LEU A 240 -17.16 -12.66 1.23
CA LEU A 240 -16.49 -13.56 2.16
C LEU A 240 -16.85 -13.13 3.58
N LYS A 241 -17.94 -13.68 4.11
CA LYS A 241 -18.14 -13.70 5.56
C LYS A 241 -16.96 -14.45 6.17
N SER A 242 -16.45 -13.96 7.29
CA SER A 242 -15.30 -14.56 7.99
C SER A 242 -15.48 -16.05 8.22
N GLU A 243 -16.69 -16.48 8.62
CA GLU A 243 -17.04 -17.89 8.86
C GLU A 243 -16.83 -18.76 7.61
N HIS A 244 -17.21 -18.25 6.44
CA HIS A 244 -17.10 -18.99 5.19
C HIS A 244 -15.66 -19.06 4.70
N PHE A 245 -14.93 -17.94 4.81
CA PHE A 245 -13.53 -17.87 4.44
C PHE A 245 -12.67 -18.88 5.23
N LEU A 246 -12.94 -19.00 6.54
CA LEU A 246 -12.25 -19.94 7.41
C LEU A 246 -12.56 -21.41 7.09
N SER A 247 -13.64 -21.67 6.34
CA SER A 247 -13.98 -23.02 5.86
C SER A 247 -13.32 -23.39 4.54
N LEU A 248 -12.70 -22.41 3.85
CA LEU A 248 -12.04 -22.66 2.57
C LEU A 248 -10.80 -23.53 2.77
N PRO A 249 -10.54 -24.49 1.86
CA PRO A 249 -9.37 -25.37 1.92
C PRO A 249 -8.12 -24.63 1.44
N LEU A 250 -7.72 -23.59 2.17
CA LEU A 250 -6.48 -22.85 1.91
C LEU A 250 -5.30 -23.65 2.48
N ASN A 251 -4.27 -23.91 1.68
CA ASN A 251 -3.06 -24.61 2.16
C ASN A 251 -2.05 -23.64 2.78
N ILE A 252 -2.51 -22.57 3.41
CA ILE A 252 -1.66 -21.65 4.17
C ILE A 252 -1.26 -22.24 5.52
N ASN A 253 -0.39 -21.56 6.27
CA ASN A 253 -0.06 -22.03 7.61
C ASN A 253 -1.34 -22.09 8.48
N PRO A 254 -1.64 -23.21 9.17
CA PRO A 254 -2.84 -23.32 9.99
C PRO A 254 -2.83 -22.39 11.22
N GLN A 255 -1.66 -21.86 11.58
CA GLN A 255 -1.49 -20.85 12.63
C GLN A 255 -1.41 -19.43 12.06
N ALA A 256 -1.70 -19.25 10.76
CA ALA A 256 -1.71 -17.93 10.15
C ALA A 256 -2.80 -17.06 10.78
N ASP A 257 -2.44 -15.81 11.06
CA ASP A 257 -3.42 -14.84 11.49
C ASP A 257 -4.19 -14.31 10.26
N ILE A 258 -5.52 -14.41 10.29
CA ILE A 258 -6.39 -13.93 9.21
C ILE A 258 -7.24 -12.76 9.72
N TYR A 259 -7.07 -11.60 9.09
CA TYR A 259 -7.78 -10.37 9.43
C TYR A 259 -8.73 -9.96 8.32
N PHE A 260 -9.89 -9.42 8.69
CA PHE A 260 -10.83 -8.82 7.74
C PHE A 260 -10.84 -7.32 7.96
N LEU A 261 -10.57 -6.56 6.90
CA LEU A 261 -10.67 -5.11 6.99
C LEU A 261 -12.14 -4.70 7.15
N PRO A 262 -12.43 -3.75 8.04
CA PRO A 262 -13.78 -3.29 8.25
C PRO A 262 -14.25 -2.47 7.05
N SER A 263 -15.44 -2.81 6.55
CA SER A 263 -16.13 -2.07 5.50
C SER A 263 -16.87 -0.87 6.07
N ILE A 264 -16.99 0.21 5.29
CA ILE A 264 -17.65 1.42 5.74
C ILE A 264 -19.14 1.36 5.35
N GLY A 265 -20.01 1.06 6.30
CA GLY A 265 -21.44 0.88 6.03
C GLY A 265 -21.76 -0.29 5.09
N LYS A 266 -22.99 -0.35 4.55
CA LYS A 266 -23.47 -1.49 3.72
C LYS A 266 -22.90 -1.53 2.30
N ASN A 267 -22.35 -0.41 1.83
CA ASN A 267 -21.91 -0.21 0.45
C ASN A 267 -20.46 0.25 0.34
N GLY A 268 -19.80 0.59 1.45
CA GLY A 268 -18.41 1.01 1.42
C GLY A 268 -17.48 -0.18 1.28
N ASP A 269 -16.41 0.08 0.56
CA ASP A 269 -15.34 -0.86 0.29
C ASP A 269 -14.28 -0.80 1.40
N SER A 270 -13.87 -1.95 1.91
CA SER A 270 -12.81 -2.04 2.92
C SER A 270 -11.45 -1.61 2.38
N THR A 271 -11.24 -1.66 1.05
CA THR A 271 -10.01 -1.15 0.43
C THR A 271 -9.97 0.38 0.43
N LEU A 272 -11.15 1.05 0.48
CA LEU A 272 -11.25 2.50 0.69
C LEU A 272 -10.81 2.84 2.12
N THR A 273 -11.20 2.04 3.10
CA THR A 273 -10.71 2.17 4.49
C THR A 273 -9.19 2.09 4.55
N ALA A 274 -8.59 1.11 3.86
CA ALA A 274 -7.13 0.98 3.77
C ALA A 274 -6.48 2.21 3.15
N SER A 275 -7.05 2.74 2.06
CA SER A 275 -6.59 3.97 1.40
C SER A 275 -6.65 5.18 2.35
N LEU A 276 -7.77 5.36 3.06
CA LEU A 276 -7.95 6.45 4.02
C LEU A 276 -7.00 6.34 5.21
N SER A 277 -6.62 5.13 5.61
CA SER A 277 -5.64 4.91 6.69
C SER A 277 -4.23 5.40 6.36
N CYS A 278 -3.93 5.67 5.08
CA CYS A 278 -2.66 6.24 4.65
C CYS A 278 -2.60 7.76 4.72
N ILE A 279 -3.76 8.43 4.76
CA ILE A 279 -3.83 9.90 4.84
C ILE A 279 -3.35 10.35 6.22
N PRO A 280 -2.51 11.38 6.37
CA PRO A 280 -2.07 11.89 7.67
C PRO A 280 -3.23 12.14 8.64
N ASP A 281 -3.02 11.80 9.91
CA ASP A 281 -4.02 12.01 10.96
C ASP A 281 -3.95 13.44 11.51
N ASP A 282 -4.27 14.42 10.67
CA ASP A 282 -4.25 15.83 11.03
C ASP A 282 -5.64 16.48 10.89
N SER A 283 -5.72 17.76 11.26
CA SER A 283 -6.97 18.54 11.23
C SER A 283 -7.39 19.00 9.83
N ASP A 284 -6.59 18.74 8.80
CA ASP A 284 -6.82 19.30 7.48
C ASP A 284 -7.97 18.55 6.78
N LEU A 285 -8.93 19.31 6.26
CA LEU A 285 -10.04 18.77 5.48
C LEU A 285 -9.52 18.37 4.09
N ARG A 286 -9.79 17.13 3.68
CA ARG A 286 -9.36 16.59 2.39
C ARG A 286 -10.48 15.92 1.65
N LEU A 287 -10.41 16.01 0.32
CA LEU A 287 -11.26 15.28 -0.61
C LEU A 287 -10.43 14.17 -1.26
N LEU A 288 -10.76 12.91 -0.98
CA LEU A 288 -10.22 11.76 -1.69
C LEU A 288 -11.14 11.41 -2.86
N LEU A 289 -10.54 11.25 -4.03
CA LEU A 289 -11.15 10.73 -5.24
C LEU A 289 -10.43 9.44 -5.62
N ARG A 290 -11.07 8.31 -5.34
CA ARG A 290 -10.53 6.99 -5.66
C ARG A 290 -11.15 6.46 -6.94
N HIS A 291 -10.36 6.28 -7.98
CA HIS A 291 -10.78 5.63 -9.22
C HIS A 291 -10.63 4.11 -9.12
N HIS A 292 -11.67 3.38 -9.52
CA HIS A 292 -11.68 1.92 -9.64
C HIS A 292 -12.45 1.51 -10.91
N GLU A 293 -12.44 0.22 -11.28
CA GLU A 293 -12.98 -0.26 -12.56
C GLU A 293 -14.43 0.18 -12.84
N CYS A 294 -15.26 0.30 -11.79
CA CYS A 294 -16.67 0.62 -11.91
C CYS A 294 -17.01 2.11 -11.74
N GLY A 295 -16.03 2.98 -11.41
CA GLY A 295 -16.30 4.40 -11.17
C GLY A 295 -15.36 5.05 -10.18
N PHE A 296 -15.87 6.02 -9.43
CA PHE A 296 -15.12 6.72 -8.39
C PHE A 296 -15.75 6.55 -7.01
N ASP A 297 -14.93 6.44 -5.97
CA ASP A 297 -15.37 6.72 -4.61
C ASP A 297 -14.94 8.11 -4.20
N LEU A 298 -15.82 8.78 -3.47
CA LEU A 298 -15.56 10.07 -2.83
C LEU A 298 -15.48 9.91 -1.33
N ALA A 299 -14.47 10.51 -0.73
CA ALA A 299 -14.40 10.70 0.71
C ALA A 299 -14.05 12.15 1.05
N LEU A 300 -14.85 12.80 1.89
CA LEU A 300 -14.58 14.14 2.41
C LEU A 300 -14.47 14.08 3.93
N GLY A 301 -13.32 14.45 4.50
CA GLY A 301 -13.13 14.32 5.95
C GLY A 301 -11.76 14.71 6.48
N LYS A 302 -11.56 14.43 7.78
CA LYS A 302 -10.33 14.69 8.56
C LYS A 302 -10.23 13.77 9.77
N LYS A 303 -9.02 13.54 10.32
CA LYS A 303 -8.75 12.81 11.60
C LYS A 303 -9.42 11.42 11.78
N SER A 304 -9.80 10.71 10.72
CA SER A 304 -10.59 9.45 10.75
C SER A 304 -12.12 9.58 10.72
N SER A 305 -12.67 10.79 10.56
CA SER A 305 -14.10 10.97 10.25
C SER A 305 -14.27 11.43 8.82
N TYR A 306 -14.88 10.57 8.00
CA TYR A 306 -15.15 10.84 6.59
C TYR A 306 -16.62 10.68 6.25
N VAL A 307 -17.09 11.53 5.35
CA VAL A 307 -18.37 11.38 4.67
C VAL A 307 -18.10 10.81 3.29
N LEU A 308 -18.72 9.67 3.01
CA LEU A 308 -18.39 8.85 1.86
C LEU A 308 -19.55 8.75 0.88
N GLN A 309 -19.19 8.69 -0.39
CA GLN A 309 -20.11 8.37 -1.47
C GLN A 309 -19.45 7.35 -2.40
N PRO A 310 -19.66 6.04 -2.17
CA PRO A 310 -19.04 5.00 -2.95
C PRO A 310 -19.71 4.78 -4.31
N GLY A 311 -18.96 4.26 -5.29
CA GLY A 311 -19.46 3.82 -6.60
C GLY A 311 -20.13 4.92 -7.40
N PHE A 312 -19.59 6.11 -7.30
CA PHE A 312 -20.17 7.33 -7.82
C PHE A 312 -19.48 7.74 -9.11
N CYS A 313 -20.29 8.05 -10.12
CA CYS A 313 -19.86 8.39 -11.47
C CYS A 313 -19.22 7.20 -12.21
N SER A 314 -19.87 6.75 -13.29
CA SER A 314 -19.21 5.86 -14.25
C SER A 314 -18.09 6.63 -14.97
N ARG A 315 -17.11 5.92 -15.50
CA ARG A 315 -15.98 6.50 -16.25
C ARG A 315 -16.43 7.42 -17.39
N GLU A 316 -17.62 7.19 -17.95
CA GLU A 316 -18.22 7.95 -19.05
C GLU A 316 -18.86 9.28 -18.63
N SER A 317 -19.06 9.52 -17.33
CA SER A 317 -19.88 10.63 -16.82
C SER A 317 -19.08 11.66 -16.03
N MET A 318 -17.81 11.93 -16.38
CA MET A 318 -16.95 12.90 -15.68
C MET A 318 -17.61 14.28 -15.42
N ASP A 319 -18.55 14.69 -16.27
CA ASP A 319 -19.35 15.91 -16.10
C ASP A 319 -20.23 15.92 -14.84
N THR A 320 -20.55 14.75 -14.27
CA THR A 320 -21.33 14.63 -13.03
C THR A 320 -20.48 14.71 -11.76
N LEU A 321 -19.15 14.52 -11.87
CA LEU A 321 -18.24 14.50 -10.73
C LEU A 321 -18.34 15.78 -9.88
N LEU A 322 -18.32 16.94 -10.54
CA LEU A 322 -18.35 18.22 -9.85
C LEU A 322 -19.70 18.55 -9.19
N PRO A 323 -20.86 18.51 -9.89
CA PRO A 323 -22.16 18.75 -9.26
C PRO A 323 -22.33 17.99 -7.96
N GLN A 324 -21.77 16.79 -7.93
CA GLN A 324 -21.89 15.93 -6.79
C GLN A 324 -20.78 16.15 -5.73
N CYS A 325 -19.56 16.57 -6.09
CA CYS A 325 -18.60 17.13 -5.12
C CYS A 325 -19.24 18.33 -4.39
N LEU A 326 -19.84 19.26 -5.13
CA LEU A 326 -20.55 20.42 -4.57
C LEU A 326 -21.73 20.01 -3.68
N TRP A 327 -22.45 18.95 -4.07
CA TRP A 327 -23.50 18.35 -3.24
C TRP A 327 -22.94 17.80 -1.93
N LEU A 328 -21.77 17.14 -1.95
CA LEU A 328 -21.09 16.63 -0.77
C LEU A 328 -20.68 17.77 0.19
N PHE A 329 -20.12 18.86 -0.32
CA PHE A 329 -19.84 20.08 0.47
C PHE A 329 -21.10 20.62 1.13
N LYS A 330 -22.18 20.75 0.35
CA LYS A 330 -23.48 21.22 0.88
C LYS A 330 -24.05 20.29 1.95
N LYS A 331 -23.92 18.97 1.77
CA LYS A 331 -24.43 17.96 2.73
C LYS A 331 -23.65 17.95 4.04
N THR A 332 -22.35 18.21 3.97
CA THR A 332 -21.46 18.24 5.14
C THR A 332 -21.38 19.62 5.78
N ASN A 333 -22.03 20.64 5.20
CA ASN A 333 -21.93 22.03 5.61
C ASN A 333 -20.46 22.50 5.67
N THR A 334 -19.68 22.10 4.68
CA THR A 334 -18.27 22.49 4.52
C THR A 334 -18.13 23.39 3.30
N CYS A 335 -17.22 24.37 3.38
CA CYS A 335 -16.88 25.22 2.26
C CYS A 335 -15.72 24.58 1.48
N PRO A 336 -15.76 24.53 0.13
CA PRO A 336 -14.62 24.07 -0.65
C PRO A 336 -13.33 24.81 -0.28
N GLU A 337 -13.41 26.11 0.04
CA GLU A 337 -12.26 26.93 0.43
C GLU A 337 -11.55 26.43 1.72
N ASP A 338 -12.21 25.60 2.52
CA ASP A 338 -11.62 24.96 3.71
C ASP A 338 -10.77 23.72 3.35
N LEU A 339 -10.82 23.23 2.09
CA LEU A 339 -10.03 22.09 1.66
C LEU A 339 -8.55 22.44 1.64
N LYS A 340 -7.76 21.58 2.25
CA LYS A 340 -6.30 21.63 2.16
C LYS A 340 -5.79 21.06 0.84
N SER A 341 -6.31 19.89 0.46
CA SER A 341 -5.90 19.19 -0.75
C SER A 341 -6.99 18.26 -1.27
N ILE A 342 -6.88 17.96 -2.56
CA ILE A 342 -7.62 16.91 -3.25
C ILE A 342 -6.65 15.78 -3.56
N ILE A 343 -6.89 14.62 -2.99
CA ILE A 343 -6.08 13.43 -3.21
C ILE A 343 -6.74 12.59 -4.30
N LEU A 344 -6.01 12.32 -5.37
CA LEU A 344 -6.40 11.44 -6.46
C LEU A 344 -5.67 10.09 -6.28
N THR A 345 -6.40 8.97 -6.28
CA THR A 345 -5.82 7.62 -6.11
C THR A 345 -6.58 6.58 -6.96
N GLY A 346 -5.98 5.43 -7.24
CA GLY A 346 -6.59 4.35 -8.03
C GLY A 346 -5.59 3.25 -8.40
N VAL A 347 -6.11 2.15 -8.95
CA VAL A 347 -5.39 0.86 -9.07
C VAL A 347 -4.99 0.50 -10.51
N SER A 348 -5.32 1.31 -11.51
CA SER A 348 -5.09 0.93 -12.91
C SER A 348 -3.63 1.04 -13.34
N GLU A 349 -3.28 0.35 -14.44
CA GLU A 349 -2.07 0.58 -15.21
C GLU A 349 -1.89 2.09 -15.48
N ILE A 350 -0.68 2.59 -15.19
CA ILE A 350 -0.42 4.02 -14.97
C ILE A 350 -0.80 4.92 -16.18
N SER A 351 -0.74 4.39 -17.41
CA SER A 351 -1.00 5.20 -18.60
C SER A 351 -2.45 5.68 -18.70
N GLU A 352 -3.43 4.88 -18.26
CA GLU A 352 -4.83 5.31 -18.27
C GLU A 352 -5.16 6.21 -17.08
N THR A 353 -4.48 6.03 -15.95
CA THR A 353 -4.72 6.79 -14.73
C THR A 353 -4.24 8.22 -14.85
N ASP A 354 -3.08 8.47 -15.45
CA ASP A 354 -2.55 9.83 -15.62
C ASP A 354 -3.47 10.73 -16.47
N GLU A 355 -4.08 10.18 -17.53
CA GLU A 355 -5.04 10.93 -18.35
C GLU A 355 -6.34 11.23 -17.61
N VAL A 356 -6.89 10.23 -16.91
CA VAL A 356 -8.10 10.39 -16.10
C VAL A 356 -7.86 11.43 -15.00
N TYR A 357 -6.75 11.37 -14.27
CA TYR A 357 -6.44 12.33 -13.21
C TYR A 357 -6.19 13.73 -13.74
N ARG A 358 -5.55 13.85 -14.91
CA ARG A 358 -5.39 15.15 -15.58
C ARG A 358 -6.75 15.71 -15.95
N ALA A 359 -7.63 14.92 -16.55
CA ALA A 359 -8.98 15.33 -16.91
C ALA A 359 -9.81 15.73 -15.67
N VAL A 360 -9.72 14.97 -14.58
CA VAL A 360 -10.34 15.28 -13.28
C VAL A 360 -9.82 16.62 -12.74
N GLY A 361 -8.50 16.79 -12.68
CA GLY A 361 -7.87 18.01 -12.17
C GLY A 361 -8.20 19.25 -13.01
N GLU A 362 -8.16 19.12 -14.34
CA GLU A 362 -8.55 20.19 -15.27
C GLU A 362 -10.04 20.53 -15.14
N ALA A 363 -10.91 19.53 -15.03
CA ALA A 363 -12.34 19.73 -14.85
C ALA A 363 -12.63 20.48 -13.53
N LEU A 364 -11.99 20.08 -12.43
CA LEU A 364 -12.16 20.72 -11.13
C LEU A 364 -11.62 22.16 -11.12
N ARG A 365 -10.47 22.43 -11.75
CA ARG A 365 -9.88 23.79 -11.78
C ARG A 365 -10.67 24.82 -12.59
N LYS A 366 -11.60 24.41 -13.46
CA LYS A 366 -12.52 25.35 -14.15
C LYS A 366 -13.40 26.14 -13.16
N PHE A 367 -13.43 25.73 -11.90
CA PHE A 367 -14.26 26.33 -10.87
C PHE A 367 -13.40 27.19 -9.93
N PRO A 368 -13.82 28.44 -9.64
CA PRO A 368 -13.06 29.36 -8.79
C PRO A 368 -12.69 28.78 -7.43
N ALA A 369 -13.57 27.96 -6.86
CA ALA A 369 -13.36 27.35 -5.56
C ALA A 369 -12.17 26.37 -5.53
N PHE A 370 -11.83 25.75 -6.67
CA PHE A 370 -10.79 24.73 -6.80
C PHE A 370 -9.56 25.21 -7.58
N SER A 371 -9.56 26.44 -8.12
CA SER A 371 -8.49 26.92 -9.01
C SER A 371 -7.14 27.03 -8.33
N GLU A 372 -7.12 27.30 -7.02
CA GLU A 372 -5.90 27.41 -6.21
C GLU A 372 -5.61 26.14 -5.38
N MET A 373 -6.43 25.10 -5.50
CA MET A 373 -6.26 23.91 -4.67
C MET A 373 -5.09 23.05 -5.11
N ARG A 374 -4.44 22.45 -4.10
CA ARG A 374 -3.39 21.46 -4.30
C ARG A 374 -4.01 20.11 -4.65
N PHE A 375 -3.67 19.62 -5.84
CA PHE A 375 -3.98 18.27 -6.27
C PHE A 375 -2.78 17.38 -5.93
N GLU A 376 -3.06 16.32 -5.19
CA GLU A 376 -2.06 15.35 -4.75
C GLU A 376 -2.36 14.00 -5.40
N LEU A 377 -1.40 13.43 -6.11
CA LEU A 377 -1.54 12.10 -6.69
C LEU A 377 -0.92 11.07 -5.76
N ALA A 378 -1.74 10.17 -5.25
CA ALA A 378 -1.31 9.03 -4.47
C ALA A 378 -1.48 7.76 -5.31
N MET A 379 -0.48 7.46 -6.13
CA MET A 379 -0.40 6.15 -6.75
C MET A 379 -0.26 5.10 -5.65
N ASP A 380 -0.96 3.98 -5.79
CA ASP A 380 -0.83 2.82 -4.91
C ASP A 380 -1.23 3.08 -3.44
N LEU A 381 -2.06 4.10 -3.15
CA LEU A 381 -2.54 4.36 -1.78
C LEU A 381 -3.27 3.14 -1.20
N GLU A 382 -3.98 2.40 -2.07
CA GLU A 382 -4.65 1.16 -1.72
C GLU A 382 -3.66 0.06 -1.33
N ILE A 383 -2.70 -0.27 -2.20
CA ILE A 383 -1.68 -1.30 -1.94
C ILE A 383 -0.87 -0.92 -0.71
N THR A 384 -0.48 0.35 -0.59
CA THR A 384 0.26 0.87 0.57
C THR A 384 -0.58 0.77 1.85
N GLY A 385 -1.88 1.03 1.77
CA GLY A 385 -2.81 0.90 2.89
C GLY A 385 -2.98 -0.56 3.33
N LEU A 386 -3.14 -1.46 2.37
CA LEU A 386 -3.24 -2.90 2.61
C LEU A 386 -1.95 -3.45 3.23
N GLN A 387 -0.80 -3.07 2.70
CA GLN A 387 0.52 -3.41 3.24
C GLN A 387 0.68 -2.90 4.68
N ARG A 388 0.34 -1.63 4.93
CA ARG A 388 0.39 -1.04 6.28
C ARG A 388 -0.52 -1.77 7.25
N ALA A 389 -1.75 -2.07 6.84
CA ALA A 389 -2.69 -2.77 7.70
C ALA A 389 -2.26 -4.22 7.95
N LEU A 390 -1.65 -4.89 6.97
CA LEU A 390 -1.06 -6.22 7.18
C LEU A 390 0.08 -6.17 8.21
N LEU A 391 0.95 -5.17 8.11
CA LEU A 391 2.16 -5.08 8.91
C LEU A 391 1.95 -4.41 10.27
N SER A 392 0.99 -3.49 10.43
CA SER A 392 0.85 -2.63 11.61
C SER A 392 -0.51 -2.77 12.28
N GLN A 393 -0.49 -3.14 13.56
CA GLN A 393 -1.69 -3.16 14.40
C GLN A 393 -2.30 -1.76 14.55
N GLU A 394 -1.47 -0.71 14.62
CA GLU A 394 -1.95 0.67 14.68
C GLU A 394 -2.75 1.04 13.43
N THR A 395 -2.28 0.65 12.25
CA THR A 395 -3.03 0.88 11.01
C THR A 395 -4.33 0.09 10.98
N LEU A 396 -4.37 -1.15 11.47
CA LEU A 396 -5.63 -1.91 11.58
C LEU A 396 -6.64 -1.25 12.50
N LEU A 397 -6.19 -0.78 13.68
CA LEU A 397 -7.04 -0.04 14.61
C LEU A 397 -7.55 1.24 13.95
N ARG A 398 -6.69 1.95 13.23
CA ARG A 398 -7.10 3.13 12.46
C ARG A 398 -8.13 2.81 11.38
N CYS A 399 -8.00 1.69 10.68
CA CYS A 399 -9.01 1.24 9.73
C CYS A 399 -10.36 1.00 10.44
N ALA A 400 -10.35 0.38 11.63
CA ALA A 400 -11.56 0.20 12.43
C ALA A 400 -12.17 1.54 12.86
N ASP A 401 -11.36 2.47 13.36
CA ASP A 401 -11.80 3.82 13.74
C ASP A 401 -12.41 4.56 12.55
N ILE A 402 -11.78 4.49 11.36
CA ILE A 402 -12.32 5.09 10.14
C ILE A 402 -13.67 4.47 9.80
N ALA A 403 -13.78 3.15 9.82
CA ALA A 403 -15.02 2.46 9.47
C ALA A 403 -16.16 2.76 10.45
N GLU A 404 -15.86 2.89 11.74
CA GLU A 404 -16.85 3.21 12.78
C GLU A 404 -17.30 4.68 12.74
N ASN A 405 -16.36 5.61 12.52
CA ASN A 405 -16.62 7.04 12.60
C ASN A 405 -17.05 7.69 11.27
N SER A 406 -16.95 6.94 10.16
CA SER A 406 -17.33 7.43 8.84
C SER A 406 -18.79 7.13 8.51
N ARG A 407 -19.39 7.99 7.69
CA ARG A 407 -20.80 7.90 7.30
C ARG A 407 -20.91 7.77 5.79
N VAL A 408 -21.67 6.78 5.33
CA VAL A 408 -22.05 6.65 3.91
C VAL A 408 -23.33 7.45 3.67
N LEU A 409 -23.36 8.25 2.61
CA LEU A 409 -24.52 9.05 2.20
C LEU A 409 -25.56 8.29 1.37
#